data_AF-A0AAP6ELV7-F1
#
_entry.id   AF-A0AAP6ELV7-F1
#
_cell.length_a   1.000
_cell.length_b   1.000
_cell.length_c   1.000
_cell.angle_alpha   90.00
_cell.angle_beta   90.00
_cell.angle_gamma   90.00
#
_symmetry.space_group_name_H-M   'P 1'
#
loop_
_entity.id
_entity.type
_entity.pdbx_description
1 polymer ?
#
loop_
_entity_poly.entity_id
_entity_poly.type
_entity_poly.pdbx_seq_one_letter_code
_entity_poly.pdbx_strand_id
1 'polypeptide(L)' 'MPNGTSEKPEQQYPSEPFIMPKIIGNCADCKTYVGEWIKRMAKTTKNGELNKDCDPSAASDAAVLWKRHVTEVHSEVAP' A
#
# COMPACT_ATOMS: atom_id res chain seq x y z
N MET A 1 -39.32 10.53 -16.49
CA MET A 1 -38.23 9.77 -15.85
C MET A 1 -37.02 9.81 -16.78
N PRO A 2 -35.85 10.25 -16.32
CA PRO A 2 -34.59 9.75 -16.87
C PRO A 2 -33.77 9.17 -15.71
N ASN A 3 -33.63 7.84 -15.69
CA ASN A 3 -32.52 7.10 -16.29
C ASN A 3 -31.24 7.31 -15.46
N GLY A 4 -31.02 6.34 -14.56
CA GLY A 4 -29.94 6.32 -13.61
C GLY A 4 -28.60 6.20 -14.32
N THR A 5 -27.83 7.27 -14.28
CA THR A 5 -26.38 7.17 -14.45
C THR A 5 -25.86 7.04 -13.03
N SER A 6 -25.75 5.80 -12.54
CA SER A 6 -25.01 5.52 -11.33
C SER A 6 -23.56 5.83 -11.66
N GLU A 7 -23.18 7.08 -11.39
CA GLU A 7 -21.81 7.54 -11.37
C GLU A 7 -21.10 6.65 -10.35
N LYS A 8 -20.53 5.54 -10.82
CA LYS A 8 -19.57 4.76 -10.05
C LYS A 8 -18.54 5.80 -9.61
N PRO A 9 -18.37 6.08 -8.31
CA PRO A 9 -17.33 6.99 -7.90
C PRO A 9 -16.06 6.38 -8.46
N GLU A 10 -15.46 7.06 -9.44
CA GLU A 10 -14.07 6.81 -9.80
C GLU A 10 -13.36 6.96 -8.46
N GLN A 11 -12.95 5.83 -7.86
CA GLN A 11 -12.16 5.85 -6.65
C GLN A 11 -10.95 6.66 -7.04
N GLN A 12 -10.99 7.96 -6.73
CA GLN A 12 -9.87 8.86 -6.79
C GLN A 12 -8.85 8.19 -5.90
N TYR A 13 -7.93 7.50 -6.56
CA TYR A 13 -6.66 7.12 -5.98
C TYR A 13 -6.20 8.34 -5.17
N PRO A 14 -5.86 8.16 -3.88
CA PRO A 14 -5.68 9.29 -2.98
C PRO A 14 -4.75 10.33 -3.62
N SER A 15 -5.14 11.61 -3.55
CA SER A 15 -4.39 12.75 -4.09
C SER A 15 -3.01 12.95 -3.43
N GLU A 16 -2.71 12.20 -2.37
CA GLU A 16 -1.37 12.08 -1.80
C GLU A 16 -0.53 11.11 -2.63
N PRO A 17 0.79 11.35 -2.79
CA PRO A 17 1.65 10.40 -3.47
C PRO A 17 1.51 9.04 -2.78
N PHE A 18 1.12 8.02 -3.55
CA PHE A 18 0.98 6.65 -3.08
C PHE A 18 2.23 6.27 -2.29
N ILE A 19 2.07 6.08 -0.98
CA ILE A 19 3.20 5.86 -0.08
C ILE A 19 3.84 4.54 -0.51
N MET A 20 5.10 4.63 -0.94
CA MET A 20 5.91 3.46 -1.28
C MET A 20 6.81 3.15 -0.08
N PRO A 21 6.45 2.14 0.74
CA PRO A 21 7.21 1.80 1.92
C PRO A 21 8.60 1.27 1.56
N LYS A 22 9.57 1.45 2.45
CA LYS A 22 10.97 1.01 2.27
C LYS A 22 11.49 0.29 3.50
N ILE A 23 12.37 -0.67 3.30
CA ILE A 23 13.02 -1.39 4.40
C ILE A 23 14.12 -0.49 4.98
N ILE A 24 14.03 -0.17 6.27
CA ILE A 24 15.06 0.59 6.98
C ILE A 24 15.97 -0.39 7.74
N GLY A 25 17.26 -0.39 7.41
CA GLY A 25 18.25 -1.28 8.00
C GLY A 25 17.85 -2.75 7.91
N ASN A 26 17.91 -3.48 9.03
CA ASN A 26 17.46 -4.87 9.14
C ASN A 26 16.10 -5.00 9.87
N CYS A 27 15.29 -3.94 9.89
CA CYS A 27 14.01 -3.95 10.60
C CYS A 27 13.04 -5.01 10.05
N ALA A 28 12.62 -5.93 10.91
CA ALA A 28 11.71 -7.02 10.54
C ALA A 28 10.31 -6.50 10.20
N ASP A 29 9.78 -5.54 10.96
CA ASP A 29 8.46 -4.95 10.71
C ASP A 29 8.41 -4.19 9.38
N CYS A 30 9.47 -3.44 9.05
CA CYS A 30 9.59 -2.81 7.73
C CYS A 30 9.58 -3.84 6.60
N LYS A 31 10.25 -4.99 6.75
CA LYS A 31 10.19 -6.09 5.77
C LYS A 31 8.78 -6.64 5.62
N THR A 32 8.04 -6.79 6.73
CA THR A 32 6.65 -7.26 6.72
C THR A 32 5.74 -6.29 5.98
N TYR A 33 5.76 -5.00 6.33
CA TYR A 33 4.90 -4.01 5.67
C TYR A 33 5.21 -3.83 4.19
N VAL A 34 6.51 -3.79 3.84
CA VAL A 34 6.94 -3.71 2.43
C VAL A 34 6.55 -4.97 1.67
N GLY A 35 6.69 -6.15 2.27
CA GLY A 35 6.29 -7.42 1.66
C GLY A 35 4.79 -7.48 1.37
N GLU A 36 3.95 -7.09 2.33
CA GLU A 36 2.51 -7.00 2.14
C GLU A 36 2.16 -5.97 1.06
N TRP A 37 2.76 -4.78 1.08
CA TRP A 37 2.53 -3.78 0.04
C TRP A 37 2.86 -4.31 -1.37
N ILE A 38 4.02 -4.94 -1.55
CA ILE A 38 4.43 -5.54 -2.83
C ILE A 38 3.43 -6.63 -3.24
N LYS A 39 3.05 -7.50 -2.31
CA LYS A 39 2.09 -8.58 -2.57
C LYS A 39 0.74 -8.03 -3.04
N ARG A 40 0.24 -6.96 -2.41
CA ARG A 40 -1.07 -6.35 -2.75
C ARG A 40 -1.02 -5.47 -3.99
N MET A 41 0.15 -4.99 -4.40
CA MET A 41 0.35 -4.21 -5.63
C MET A 41 0.68 -5.05 -6.86
N ALA A 42 1.16 -6.28 -6.68
CA ALA A 42 1.48 -7.17 -7.78
C ALA A 42 0.20 -7.57 -8.54
N LYS A 43 0.10 -7.22 -9.82
CA LYS A 43 -1.04 -7.63 -10.68
C LYS A 43 -1.00 -9.10 -11.05
N THR A 44 0.21 -9.67 -11.09
CA THR A 44 0.44 -11.07 -11.43
C THR A 44 1.33 -11.74 -10.38
N THR A 45 1.13 -13.03 -10.18
CA THR A 45 1.99 -13.86 -9.34
C THR A 45 3.31 -14.16 -10.06
N LYS A 46 4.27 -14.76 -9.35
CA LYS A 46 5.54 -15.21 -9.95
C LYS A 46 5.35 -16.22 -11.09
N ASN A 47 4.21 -16.91 -11.12
CA ASN A 47 3.87 -17.89 -12.15
C ASN A 47 3.12 -17.26 -13.35
N GLY A 48 2.92 -15.93 -13.35
CA GLY A 48 2.22 -15.22 -14.42
C GLY A 48 0.69 -15.23 -14.31
N GLU A 49 0.13 -15.82 -13.25
CA GLU A 49 -1.31 -15.84 -13.02
C GLU A 49 -1.80 -14.51 -12.44
N LEU A 50 -3.07 -14.15 -12.66
CA LEU A 50 -3.67 -12.98 -12.02
C LEU A 50 -3.61 -13.12 -10.49
N ASN A 51 -3.05 -12.11 -9.84
CA ASN A 51 -2.94 -12.10 -8.40
C ASN A 51 -4.29 -11.80 -7.76
N LYS A 52 -4.89 -12.80 -7.11
CA LYS A 52 -6.16 -12.64 -6.37
C LYS A 52 -6.01 -11.78 -5.11
N ASP A 53 -4.78 -11.64 -4.62
CA ASP A 53 -4.46 -10.77 -3.48
C ASP A 53 -4.16 -9.33 -3.91
N CYS A 54 -4.28 -8.98 -5.21
CA CYS A 54 -4.04 -7.62 -5.68
C CYS A 54 -5.15 -6.69 -5.16
N ASP A 55 -4.83 -5.91 -4.13
CA ASP A 55 -5.76 -4.97 -3.48
C ASP A 55 -5.03 -3.66 -3.13
N PRO A 56 -5.09 -2.63 -4.00
CA PRO A 56 -4.38 -1.37 -3.79
C PRO A 56 -4.79 -0.61 -2.53
N SER A 57 -6.02 -0.82 -2.04
CA SER A 57 -6.51 -0.26 -0.79
C SER A 57 -5.74 -0.84 0.41
N ALA A 58 -5.65 -2.16 0.52
CA ALA A 58 -4.87 -2.82 1.55
C ALA A 58 -3.37 -2.58 1.42
N ALA A 59 -2.86 -2.38 0.20
CA ALA A 59 -1.49 -1.89 0.00
C ALA A 59 -1.29 -0.51 0.67
N SER A 60 -2.24 0.41 0.45
CA SER A 60 -2.20 1.74 1.06
C SER A 60 -2.23 1.66 2.59
N ASP A 61 -3.07 0.80 3.17
CA ASP A 61 -3.10 0.57 4.62
C ASP A 61 -1.75 0.06 5.15
N ALA A 62 -1.13 -0.90 4.47
CA ALA A 62 0.20 -1.40 4.83
C ALA A 62 1.26 -0.28 4.78
N ALA A 63 1.14 0.64 3.81
CA ALA A 63 2.05 1.78 3.69
C ALA A 63 1.84 2.83 4.79
N VAL A 64 0.60 3.05 5.23
CA VAL A 64 0.28 3.93 6.38
C VAL A 64 0.81 3.34 7.68
N LEU A 65 0.63 2.02 7.89
CA LEU A 65 1.19 1.32 9.04
C LEU A 65 2.72 1.37 9.05
N TRP A 66 3.36 1.18 7.89
CA TRP A 66 4.80 1.38 7.74
C TRP A 66 5.22 2.81 8.10
N LYS A 67 4.54 3.84 7.57
CA LYS A 67 4.88 5.24 7.84
C LYS A 67 4.81 5.54 9.33
N ARG A 68 3.77 5.04 10.02
CA ARG A 68 3.63 5.15 11.47
C ARG A 68 4.78 4.45 12.20
N HIS A 69 5.08 3.20 11.82
CA HIS A 69 6.18 2.42 12.39
C HIS A 69 7.53 3.11 12.23
N VAL A 70 7.82 3.69 11.06
CA VAL A 70 9.05 4.45 10.83
C VAL A 70 9.15 5.65 11.77
N THR A 71 8.06 6.38 11.97
CA THR A 71 8.02 7.51 12.93
C THR A 71 8.15 7.05 14.39
N GLU A 72 7.66 5.87 14.75
CA GLU A 72 7.71 5.40 16.15
C GLU A 72 9.04 4.70 16.48
N VAL A 73 9.62 3.97 15.53
CA VAL A 73 10.75 3.03 15.76
C VAL A 73 12.04 3.50 15.11
N HIS A 74 11.95 4.26 14.02
CA HIS A 74 13.12 4.74 13.26
C HIS A 74 13.32 6.25 13.37
N SER A 75 12.56 6.96 14.21
CA SER A 75 12.75 8.40 14.47
C SER A 75 14.02 8.72 15.27
N GLU A 76 14.84 7.74 15.63
CA GLU A 76 16.21 7.97 16.11
C GLU A 76 17.20 8.24 14.96
N VAL A 77 16.88 9.20 14.08
CA VAL A 77 17.87 10.10 13.47
C VAL A 77 17.21 11.47 13.38
N ALA A 78 17.53 12.29 14.38
CA ALA A 78 17.00 13.59 14.71
C ALA A 78 17.45 14.70 13.71
N PRO A 79 17.15 16.01 13.91
CA PRO A 79 16.99 16.73 15.18
C PRO A 79 15.56 16.81 15.74
#